data_AF-F8NTY8-F1
#
_entry.id   AF-F8NTY8-F1
#
_cell.length_a   1.000
_cell.length_b   1.000
_cell.length_c   1.000
_cell.angle_alpha   90.00
_cell.angle_beta   90.00
_cell.angle_gamma   90.00
#
_symmetry.space_group_name_H-M   'P 1'
#
loop_
_entity.id
_entity.type
_entity.pdbx_description
1 polymer ?
#
loop_
_entity_poly.entity_id
_entity_poly.type
_entity_poly.pdbx_seq_one_letter_code
_entity_poly.pdbx_strand_id
1 'polypeptide(L)'
;MDYIRTFNGGGSGSLCKLHIWERTGAPPSQRQATPIGAVVLRFTIYDVLTTYISLAPSCEGDSTFVVESVTAFGPREKKLPHMQSDYLAFQSLSQQLAKMVQSDPKVSIQALVDLLCSYQGLFVDRCSTCERVLSAEGHVPPVGRIWVSDRGGGVGIENSTDDNSEGNGSTRGGTGSEITIEGASRNEDTGHGRTRWKKKIGGRWDPRHVTCMHG
;
A
#
# COMPACT_ATOMS: atom_id res chain seq x y z
N MET A 1 19.55 0.03 -14.58
CA MET A 1 18.76 -0.31 -15.79
C MET A 1 18.66 -1.81 -16.04
N ASP A 2 19.65 -2.61 -15.64
CA ASP A 2 19.67 -4.07 -15.88
C ASP A 2 18.54 -4.83 -15.20
N TYR A 3 18.02 -4.31 -14.07
CA TYR A 3 16.86 -4.87 -13.39
C TYR A 3 15.63 -4.98 -14.30
N ILE A 4 15.30 -3.96 -15.09
CA ILE A 4 14.12 -3.97 -15.97
C ILE A 4 14.24 -5.06 -17.03
N ARG A 5 15.42 -5.21 -17.62
CA ARG A 5 15.70 -6.25 -18.62
C ARG A 5 15.62 -7.64 -18.02
N THR A 6 16.19 -7.80 -16.82
CA THR A 6 16.16 -9.07 -16.08
C THR A 6 14.73 -9.45 -15.71
N PHE A 7 13.95 -8.50 -15.17
CA PHE A 7 12.55 -8.70 -14.82
C PHE A 7 11.72 -9.14 -16.03
N ASN A 8 11.85 -8.45 -17.17
CA ASN A 8 11.11 -8.79 -18.38
C ASN A 8 11.64 -10.05 -19.10
N GLY A 9 12.90 -10.44 -18.86
CA GLY A 9 13.56 -11.57 -19.52
C GLY A 9 13.42 -12.90 -18.77
N GLY A 10 12.82 -12.90 -17.57
CA GLY A 10 12.75 -14.02 -16.63
C GLY A 10 11.98 -15.28 -17.07
N GLY A 11 11.69 -15.47 -18.35
CA GLY A 11 11.29 -16.76 -18.94
C GLY A 11 9.87 -17.26 -18.62
N SER A 12 9.24 -16.85 -17.52
CA SER A 12 7.80 -17.03 -17.37
C SER A 12 7.10 -16.04 -18.29
N GLY A 13 6.09 -16.50 -19.04
CA GLY A 13 5.14 -15.64 -19.76
C GLY A 13 4.37 -14.74 -18.79
N SER A 14 5.08 -13.81 -18.16
CA SER A 14 4.62 -13.04 -17.02
C SER A 14 3.53 -12.12 -17.50
N LEU A 15 2.36 -12.23 -16.87
CA LEU A 15 1.30 -11.25 -17.03
C LEU A 15 1.79 -9.85 -16.63
N CYS A 16 2.90 -9.76 -15.92
CA CYS A 16 3.55 -8.54 -15.47
C CYS A 16 4.64 -8.08 -16.44
N LYS A 17 4.66 -6.78 -16.78
CA LYS A 17 5.71 -6.12 -17.55
C LYS A 17 6.13 -4.82 -16.88
N LEU A 18 7.42 -4.49 -16.97
CA LEU A 18 7.98 -3.25 -16.45
C LEU A 18 8.71 -2.50 -17.56
N HIS A 19 8.41 -1.23 -17.76
CA HIS A 19 9.06 -0.40 -18.78
C HIS A 19 9.32 1.01 -18.24
N ILE A 20 10.30 1.70 -18.83
CA ILE A 20 10.42 3.15 -18.62
C ILE A 20 9.32 3.80 -19.43
N TRP A 21 8.56 4.68 -18.79
CA TRP A 21 7.51 5.44 -19.45
C TRP A 21 8.07 6.79 -19.90
N GLU A 22 7.88 7.08 -21.18
CA GLU A 22 8.13 8.40 -21.75
C GLU A 22 6.84 8.93 -22.36
N ARG A 23 6.59 10.22 -22.17
CA ARG A 23 5.43 10.88 -22.78
C ARG A 23 5.62 10.99 -24.28
N THR A 24 5.07 10.04 -25.04
CA THR A 24 5.09 10.07 -26.50
C THR A 24 4.29 11.27 -27.01
N GLY A 25 4.87 12.07 -27.89
CA GLY A 25 4.19 13.21 -28.54
C GLY A 25 4.25 14.55 -27.80
N ALA A 26 4.93 14.66 -26.66
CA ALA A 26 5.17 15.97 -26.04
C ALA A 26 6.18 16.78 -26.89
N PRO A 27 5.86 18.04 -27.26
CA PRO A 27 6.83 18.91 -27.94
C PRO A 27 8.09 19.07 -27.08
N PRO A 28 9.27 19.32 -27.69
CA PRO A 28 10.54 19.42 -26.97
C PRO A 28 10.50 20.43 -25.80
N SER A 29 9.73 21.51 -25.95
CA SER A 29 9.49 22.51 -24.92
C SER A 29 8.74 22.00 -23.69
N GLN A 30 7.88 20.99 -23.84
CA GLN A 30 7.05 20.44 -22.76
C GLN A 30 7.69 19.20 -22.09
N ARG A 31 8.76 18.65 -22.66
CA ARG A 31 9.58 17.61 -22.01
C ARG A 31 10.31 18.14 -20.77
N GLN A 32 10.37 19.45 -20.58
CA GLN A 32 11.06 20.10 -19.46
C GLN A 32 10.24 20.17 -18.15
N ALA A 33 8.96 19.77 -18.16
CA ALA A 33 8.14 19.83 -16.94
C ALA A 33 8.44 18.70 -15.93
N THR A 34 9.13 17.64 -16.35
CA THR A 34 9.65 16.63 -15.42
C THR A 34 10.92 17.15 -14.77
N PRO A 35 11.03 17.09 -13.41
CA PRO A 35 12.26 17.45 -12.71
C PRO A 35 13.46 16.73 -13.33
N ILE A 36 14.59 17.43 -13.43
CA ILE A 36 15.82 16.86 -13.98
C ILE A 36 16.18 15.63 -13.16
N GLY A 37 16.20 14.47 -13.81
CA GLY A 37 16.52 13.18 -13.19
C GLY A 37 15.33 12.38 -12.66
N ALA A 38 14.10 12.88 -12.74
CA ALA A 38 12.92 12.08 -12.41
C ALA A 38 12.67 11.01 -13.50
N VAL A 39 12.43 9.76 -13.09
CA VAL A 39 12.16 8.64 -13.99
C VAL A 39 10.80 8.05 -13.65
N VAL A 40 9.93 7.89 -14.64
CA VAL A 40 8.65 7.20 -14.44
C VAL A 40 8.78 5.78 -15.00
N LEU A 41 8.47 4.79 -14.17
CA LEU A 41 8.29 3.41 -14.61
C LEU A 41 6.80 3.13 -14.81
N ARG A 42 6.48 2.40 -15.88
CA ARG A 42 5.16 1.81 -16.09
C ARG A 42 5.25 0.31 -15.85
N PHE A 43 4.58 -0.13 -14.81
CA PHE A 43 4.30 -1.52 -14.52
C PHE A 43 2.91 -1.88 -15.06
N THR A 44 2.76 -3.04 -15.69
CA THR A 44 1.49 -3.49 -16.25
C THR A 44 1.27 -4.94 -15.90
N ILE A 45 0.10 -5.26 -15.36
CA ILE A 45 -0.43 -6.61 -15.32
C ILE A 45 -1.50 -6.70 -16.41
N TYR A 46 -1.26 -7.52 -17.42
CA TYR A 46 -2.18 -7.70 -18.54
C TYR A 46 -3.60 -8.00 -18.05
N ASP A 47 -4.56 -7.24 -18.59
CA ASP A 47 -5.99 -7.32 -18.27
C ASP A 47 -6.37 -7.09 -16.79
N VAL A 48 -5.43 -6.70 -15.93
CA VAL A 48 -5.71 -6.43 -14.51
C VAL A 48 -5.46 -4.97 -14.15
N LEU A 49 -4.25 -4.44 -14.36
CA LEU A 49 -3.94 -3.05 -13.99
C LEU A 49 -2.72 -2.48 -14.73
N THR A 50 -2.60 -1.16 -14.71
CA THR A 50 -1.39 -0.42 -15.06
C THR A 50 -1.03 0.50 -13.91
N THR A 51 0.21 0.45 -13.46
CA THR A 51 0.75 1.29 -12.39
C THR A 51 1.88 2.15 -12.91
N TYR A 52 1.84 3.43 -12.60
CA TYR A 52 2.95 4.35 -12.81
C TYR A 52 3.68 4.58 -11.49
N ILE A 53 5.00 4.44 -11.53
CA ILE A 53 5.89 4.59 -10.39
C ILE A 53 6.82 5.75 -10.71
N SER A 54 6.67 6.87 -10.00
CA SER A 54 7.55 8.02 -10.14
C SER A 54 8.76 7.84 -9.23
N LEU A 55 9.95 7.94 -9.80
CA LEU A 55 11.22 7.85 -9.10
C LEU A 55 11.90 9.21 -9.12
N ALA A 56 12.35 9.66 -7.96
CA ALA A 56 13.16 10.86 -7.81
C ALA A 56 14.59 10.48 -7.40
N PRO A 57 15.61 11.20 -7.88
CA PRO A 57 16.97 11.02 -7.38
C PRO A 57 17.03 11.39 -5.90
N SER A 58 17.73 10.59 -5.11
CA SER A 58 17.95 10.91 -3.70
C SER A 58 18.81 12.18 -3.56
N CYS A 59 18.43 13.09 -2.68
CA CYS A 59 19.23 14.29 -2.38
C CYS A 59 20.48 13.97 -1.55
N GLU A 60 20.62 12.75 -1.05
CA GLU A 60 21.67 12.30 -0.12
C GLU A 60 23.04 12.07 -0.79
N GLY A 61 23.20 12.46 -2.07
CA GLY A 61 24.45 12.31 -2.84
C GLY A 61 24.67 10.89 -3.38
N ASP A 62 23.87 9.93 -2.94
CA ASP A 62 23.85 8.58 -3.49
C ASP A 62 23.13 8.57 -4.84
N SER A 63 23.67 7.83 -5.81
CA SER A 63 23.04 7.56 -7.12
C SER A 63 21.83 6.60 -7.01
N THR A 64 21.09 6.70 -5.91
CA THR A 64 19.92 5.90 -5.60
C THR A 64 18.65 6.66 -5.96
N PHE A 65 17.67 5.91 -6.45
CA PHE A 65 16.34 6.43 -6.71
C PHE A 65 15.43 6.08 -5.54
N VAL A 66 14.65 7.06 -5.09
CA VAL A 66 13.57 6.87 -4.13
C VAL A 66 12.24 6.86 -4.88
N VAL A 67 11.30 6.05 -4.40
CA VAL A 67 9.94 6.04 -4.93
C VAL A 67 9.21 7.28 -4.38
N GLU A 68 8.84 8.19 -5.27
CA GLU A 68 8.13 9.42 -4.91
C GLU A 68 6.62 9.20 -4.85
N SER A 69 6.06 8.54 -5.86
CA SER A 69 4.62 8.29 -5.96
C SER A 69 4.32 7.05 -6.77
N VAL A 70 3.16 6.45 -6.48
CA VAL A 70 2.64 5.27 -7.17
C VAL A 70 1.15 5.46 -7.44
N THR A 71 0.76 5.36 -8.71
CA THR A 71 -0.63 5.52 -9.14
C THR A 71 -1.06 4.32 -9.98
N ALA A 72 -2.17 3.69 -9.63
CA ALA A 72 -2.73 2.52 -10.31
C ALA A 72 -3.99 2.89 -11.12
N PHE A 73 -4.16 2.20 -12.23
CA PHE A 73 -5.24 2.37 -13.20
C PHE A 73 -5.69 1.01 -13.74
N GLY A 74 -6.92 0.97 -14.26
CA GLY A 74 -7.42 -0.17 -15.00
C GLY A 74 -6.76 -0.30 -16.38
N PRO A 75 -6.78 -1.51 -16.99
CA PRO A 75 -6.06 -1.80 -18.23
C PRO A 75 -6.44 -0.92 -19.42
N ARG A 76 -7.67 -0.38 -19.42
CA ARG A 76 -8.24 0.40 -20.52
C ARG A 76 -8.27 1.91 -20.24
N GLU A 77 -7.81 2.34 -19.06
CA GLU A 77 -7.78 3.76 -18.71
C GLU A 77 -6.62 4.47 -19.42
N LYS A 78 -6.94 5.42 -20.30
CA LYS A 78 -5.95 6.25 -21.01
C LYS A 78 -5.62 7.50 -20.18
N LYS A 79 -5.15 7.30 -18.95
CA LYS A 79 -4.85 8.37 -17.99
C LYS A 79 -3.34 8.62 -17.89
N LEU A 80 -2.97 9.86 -17.55
CA LEU A 80 -1.58 10.24 -17.28
C LEU A 80 -1.20 9.88 -15.83
N PRO A 81 0.10 9.70 -15.51
CA PRO A 81 0.56 9.30 -14.17
C PRO A 81 0.08 10.19 -13.01
N HIS A 82 -0.15 11.47 -13.28
CA HIS A 82 -0.61 12.47 -12.30
C HIS A 82 -2.14 12.59 -12.20
N MET A 83 -2.89 11.85 -13.02
CA MET A 83 -4.34 11.80 -12.94
C MET A 83 -4.79 10.75 -11.92
N GLN A 84 -6.05 10.83 -11.51
CA GLN A 84 -6.69 9.79 -10.70
C GLN A 84 -7.47 8.82 -11.62
N SER A 85 -7.56 7.54 -11.19
CA SER A 85 -8.40 6.54 -11.86
C SER A 85 -9.88 6.87 -11.70
N ASP A 86 -10.69 6.49 -12.68
CA ASP A 86 -12.15 6.62 -12.64
C ASP A 86 -12.82 5.48 -11.82
N TYR A 87 -12.08 4.43 -11.46
CA TYR A 87 -12.63 3.29 -10.73
C TYR A 87 -12.17 3.26 -9.26
N LEU A 88 -13.13 3.11 -8.34
CA LEU A 88 -12.87 3.11 -6.89
C LEU A 88 -11.85 2.05 -6.46
N ALA A 89 -11.80 0.90 -7.14
CA ALA A 89 -10.82 -0.15 -6.90
C ALA A 89 -9.38 0.37 -7.03
N PHE A 90 -9.07 1.04 -8.14
CA PHE A 90 -7.72 1.54 -8.41
C PHE A 90 -7.42 2.83 -7.66
N GLN A 91 -8.44 3.65 -7.35
CA GLN A 91 -8.29 4.76 -6.41
C GLN A 91 -7.86 4.26 -5.03
N SER A 92 -8.55 3.26 -4.50
CA SER A 92 -8.23 2.65 -3.20
C SER A 92 -6.85 2.00 -3.20
N LEU A 93 -6.51 1.26 -4.27
CA LEU A 93 -5.20 0.67 -4.45
C LEU A 93 -4.08 1.74 -4.48
N SER A 94 -4.28 2.82 -5.24
CA SER A 94 -3.32 3.94 -5.30
C SER A 94 -3.09 4.56 -3.93
N GLN A 95 -4.16 4.77 -3.16
CA GLN A 95 -4.05 5.29 -1.79
C GLN A 95 -3.30 4.35 -0.86
N GLN A 96 -3.53 3.03 -0.95
CA GLN A 96 -2.81 2.05 -0.14
C GLN A 96 -1.32 1.99 -0.49
N LEU A 97 -0.99 1.99 -1.79
CA LEU A 97 0.39 2.04 -2.25
C LEU A 97 1.08 3.33 -1.81
N ALA A 98 0.41 4.48 -1.89
CA ALA A 98 0.93 5.76 -1.42
C ALA A 98 1.21 5.76 0.09
N LYS A 99 0.28 5.25 0.91
CA LYS A 99 0.48 5.12 2.36
C LYS A 99 1.68 4.23 2.68
N MET A 100 1.86 3.13 1.94
CA MET A 100 2.99 2.23 2.10
C MET A 100 4.32 2.95 1.79
N VAL A 101 4.43 3.59 0.62
CA VAL A 101 5.64 4.32 0.22
C VAL A 101 5.96 5.46 1.19
N GLN A 102 4.95 6.19 1.68
CA GLN A 102 5.15 7.25 2.67
C GLN A 102 5.61 6.71 4.04
N SER A 103 5.15 5.52 4.42
CA SER A 103 5.55 4.87 5.67
C SER A 103 6.97 4.30 5.64
N ASP A 104 7.44 3.89 4.47
CA ASP A 104 8.82 3.46 4.22
C ASP A 104 9.36 4.01 2.88
N PRO A 105 9.88 5.25 2.87
CA PRO A 105 10.41 5.87 1.66
C PRO A 105 11.65 5.16 1.08
N LYS A 106 12.27 4.26 1.86
CA LYS A 106 13.45 3.49 1.47
C LYS A 106 13.07 2.13 0.86
N VAL A 107 11.79 1.90 0.56
CA VAL A 107 11.33 0.71 -0.13
C VAL A 107 12.06 0.55 -1.46
N SER A 108 12.68 -0.60 -1.66
CA SER A 108 13.37 -0.90 -2.92
C SER A 108 12.36 -1.04 -4.06
N ILE A 109 12.75 -0.62 -5.26
CA ILE A 109 11.94 -0.80 -6.47
C ILE A 109 11.58 -2.29 -6.66
N GLN A 110 12.51 -3.20 -6.35
CA GLN A 110 12.27 -4.64 -6.45
C GLN A 110 11.15 -5.09 -5.51
N ALA A 111 11.18 -4.71 -4.23
CA ALA A 111 10.14 -5.06 -3.26
C ALA A 111 8.77 -4.47 -3.64
N LEU A 112 8.75 -3.26 -4.22
CA LEU A 112 7.53 -2.66 -4.74
C LEU A 112 7.00 -3.41 -5.97
N VAL A 113 7.87 -3.81 -6.91
CA VAL A 113 7.46 -4.59 -8.08
C VAL A 113 6.95 -5.97 -7.67
N ASP A 114 7.58 -6.61 -6.70
CA ASP A 114 7.11 -7.89 -6.14
C ASP A 114 5.74 -7.76 -5.47
N LEU A 115 5.50 -6.66 -4.74
CA LEU A 115 4.15 -6.31 -4.24
C LEU A 115 3.16 -6.19 -5.40
N LEU A 116 3.53 -5.45 -6.45
CA LEU A 116 2.64 -5.21 -7.58
C LEU A 116 2.29 -6.51 -8.30
N CYS A 117 3.23 -7.43 -8.46
CA CYS A 117 2.99 -8.77 -8.99
C CYS A 117 1.95 -9.56 -8.17
N SER A 118 1.87 -9.35 -6.85
CA SER A 118 0.86 -10.01 -6.00
C SER A 118 -0.59 -9.58 -6.28
N TYR A 119 -0.80 -8.53 -7.08
CA TYR A 119 -2.12 -8.12 -7.55
C TYR A 119 -2.55 -8.81 -8.84
N GLN A 120 -1.81 -9.80 -9.34
CA GLN A 120 -2.22 -10.59 -10.52
C GLN A 120 -3.61 -11.20 -10.35
N GLY A 121 -3.99 -11.56 -9.12
CA GLY A 121 -5.30 -12.09 -8.78
C GLY A 121 -6.32 -11.06 -8.29
N LEU A 122 -6.10 -9.73 -8.45
CA LEU A 122 -6.90 -8.67 -7.80
C LEU A 122 -8.43 -8.86 -7.89
N PHE A 123 -8.94 -9.38 -9.01
CA PHE A 123 -10.38 -9.58 -9.23
C PHE A 123 -10.87 -11.01 -9.04
N VAL A 124 -10.00 -11.95 -8.71
CA VAL A 124 -10.33 -13.38 -8.55
C VAL A 124 -9.94 -13.92 -7.17
N ASP A 125 -9.06 -13.23 -6.46
CA ASP A 125 -8.64 -13.57 -5.11
C ASP A 125 -9.80 -13.42 -4.13
N ARG A 126 -9.90 -14.39 -3.22
CA ARG A 126 -10.85 -14.37 -2.11
C ARG A 126 -10.26 -13.57 -0.96
N CYS A 127 -11.11 -12.82 -0.25
CA CYS A 127 -10.72 -12.20 0.99
C CYS A 127 -10.30 -13.28 2.01
N SER A 128 -9.13 -13.16 2.63
CA SER A 128 -8.66 -14.10 3.65
C SER A 128 -9.48 -14.05 4.95
N THR A 129 -10.25 -12.99 5.16
CA THR A 129 -11.11 -12.83 6.35
C THR A 129 -12.53 -13.34 6.13
N CYS A 130 -13.16 -13.01 4.99
CA CYS A 130 -14.57 -13.36 4.73
C CYS A 130 -14.77 -14.38 3.60
N GLU A 131 -13.70 -14.83 2.96
CA GLU A 131 -13.66 -15.83 1.87
C GLU A 131 -14.42 -15.47 0.59
N ARG A 132 -15.01 -14.26 0.50
CA ARG A 132 -15.75 -13.80 -0.68
C ARG A 132 -14.84 -13.22 -1.75
N VAL A 133 -15.25 -13.38 -3.01
CA VAL A 133 -14.70 -12.68 -4.18
C VAL A 133 -15.51 -11.42 -4.40
N LEU A 134 -15.08 -10.31 -3.80
CA LEU A 134 -15.90 -9.07 -3.74
C LEU A 134 -16.17 -8.43 -5.11
N SER A 135 -15.31 -8.67 -6.10
CA SER A 135 -15.51 -8.20 -7.48
C SER A 135 -16.78 -8.78 -8.12
N ALA A 136 -17.20 -10.00 -7.75
CA ALA A 136 -18.41 -10.64 -8.27
C ALA A 136 -19.70 -10.07 -7.67
N GLU A 137 -19.60 -9.40 -6.51
CA GLU A 137 -20.73 -8.83 -5.76
C GLU A 137 -20.90 -7.32 -6.03
N GLY A 138 -20.12 -6.73 -6.95
CA GLY A 138 -20.14 -5.29 -7.24
C GLY A 138 -19.40 -4.44 -6.20
N HIS A 139 -18.62 -5.06 -5.33
CA HIS A 139 -17.85 -4.40 -4.28
C HIS A 139 -16.39 -4.16 -4.69
N VAL A 140 -15.72 -3.25 -3.97
CA VAL A 140 -14.29 -2.95 -4.17
C VAL A 140 -13.48 -4.22 -3.89
N PRO A 141 -12.62 -4.67 -4.84
CA PRO A 141 -11.81 -5.87 -4.64
C PRO A 141 -10.88 -5.72 -3.43
N PRO A 142 -10.45 -6.83 -2.84
CA PRO A 142 -9.55 -6.80 -1.70
C PRO A 142 -8.16 -6.34 -2.13
N VAL A 143 -7.93 -5.04 -1.93
CA VAL A 143 -6.67 -4.34 -2.26
C VAL A 143 -5.62 -4.47 -1.15
N GLY A 144 -6.02 -4.82 0.08
CA GLY A 144 -5.07 -4.96 1.18
C GLY A 144 -4.09 -6.11 0.96
N ARG A 145 -2.80 -5.87 1.22
CA ARG A 145 -1.72 -6.88 1.24
C ARG A 145 -0.90 -6.73 2.51
N ILE A 146 -0.49 -7.85 3.11
CA ILE A 146 0.32 -7.87 4.34
C ILE A 146 1.75 -8.29 4.03
N TRP A 147 2.71 -7.58 4.62
CA TRP A 147 4.12 -7.99 4.62
C TRP A 147 4.34 -9.06 5.68
N VAL A 148 4.75 -10.26 5.26
CA VAL A 148 5.11 -11.34 6.18
C VAL A 148 6.62 -11.37 6.35
N SER A 149 7.06 -11.19 7.59
CA SER A 149 8.49 -11.33 7.92
C SER A 149 8.89 -12.80 7.83
N ASP A 150 10.02 -13.13 7.21
CA ASP A 150 10.47 -14.50 6.93
C ASP A 150 11.00 -15.24 8.18
N ARG A 151 10.66 -14.73 9.36
CA ARG A 151 11.00 -15.36 10.63
C ARG A 151 9.99 -16.46 10.88
N GLY A 152 10.33 -17.65 10.38
CA GLY A 152 9.58 -18.89 10.62
C GLY A 152 9.22 -19.05 12.10
N GLY A 153 7.94 -19.33 12.35
CA GLY A 153 7.39 -19.58 13.67
C GLY A 153 5.99 -18.98 13.76
N GLY A 154 4.97 -19.83 13.65
CA GLY A 154 3.57 -19.42 13.63
C GLY A 154 3.18 -18.55 14.82
N VAL A 155 2.38 -17.52 14.54
CA VAL A 155 1.54 -16.90 15.56
C VAL A 155 0.16 -17.47 15.32
N GLY A 156 -0.17 -18.49 16.11
CA GLY A 156 -1.54 -18.95 16.26
C GLY A 156 -2.39 -17.77 16.72
N ILE A 157 -3.57 -17.64 16.13
CA ILE A 157 -4.64 -16.87 16.73
C ILE A 157 -5.13 -17.71 17.91
N GLU A 158 -4.51 -17.54 19.07
CA GLU A 158 -5.03 -18.03 20.33
C GLU A 158 -6.18 -17.10 20.75
N ASN A 159 -7.41 -17.59 20.51
CA ASN A 159 -8.64 -17.03 21.05
C ASN A 159 -8.56 -17.03 22.57
N SER A 160 -8.12 -15.91 23.15
CA SER A 160 -8.28 -15.67 24.58
C SER A 160 -9.75 -15.33 24.83
N THR A 161 -10.46 -16.34 25.29
CA THR A 161 -11.84 -16.26 25.77
C THR A 161 -11.74 -15.88 27.24
N ASP A 162 -11.65 -14.57 27.53
CA ASP A 162 -11.77 -14.09 28.90
C ASP A 162 -13.26 -13.92 29.21
N ASP A 163 -13.81 -15.01 29.72
CA ASP A 163 -15.02 -15.06 30.52
C ASP A 163 -14.82 -14.18 31.76
N ASN A 164 -15.63 -13.13 31.93
CA ASN A 164 -15.79 -12.51 33.24
C ASN A 164 -17.23 -12.03 33.43
N SER A 165 -18.01 -12.92 34.04
CA SER A 165 -19.33 -12.63 34.62
C SER A 165 -19.14 -12.11 36.05
N GLU A 166 -19.84 -11.02 36.38
CA GLU A 166 -20.29 -10.51 37.70
C GLU A 166 -20.40 -8.98 37.56
N GLY A 167 -21.42 -8.24 37.98
CA GLY A 167 -22.55 -8.49 38.86
C GLY A 167 -22.96 -7.11 39.43
N ASN A 168 -24.16 -6.65 39.05
CA ASN A 168 -25.12 -5.81 39.80
C ASN A 168 -24.67 -4.57 40.63
N GLY A 169 -25.34 -3.42 40.41
CA GLY A 169 -25.28 -2.29 41.36
C GLY A 169 -25.91 -0.98 40.89
N SER A 170 -27.17 -0.76 41.28
CA SER A 170 -27.99 0.44 41.04
C SER A 170 -27.73 1.56 42.06
N THR A 171 -27.63 2.83 41.64
CA THR A 171 -28.14 3.99 42.43
C THR A 171 -28.28 5.28 41.60
N ARG A 172 -29.23 6.13 42.05
CA ARG A 172 -29.84 7.29 41.38
C ARG A 172 -29.12 8.62 41.69
N GLY A 173 -29.14 9.54 40.72
CA GLY A 173 -29.60 10.93 40.86
C GLY A 173 -28.65 12.03 41.36
N GLY A 174 -28.71 13.21 40.72
CA GLY A 174 -28.47 14.51 41.39
C GLY A 174 -27.54 15.52 40.70
N THR A 175 -28.15 16.40 39.90
CA THR A 175 -27.88 17.85 39.64
C THR A 175 -26.63 18.57 40.19
N GLY A 176 -26.03 19.45 39.35
CA GLY A 176 -25.62 20.80 39.80
C GLY A 176 -24.19 21.29 39.45
N SER A 177 -24.11 22.13 38.41
CA SER A 177 -23.33 23.37 38.22
C SER A 177 -21.91 23.60 38.78
N GLU A 178 -21.01 23.99 37.86
CA GLU A 178 -20.09 25.16 37.88
C GLU A 178 -18.99 25.31 38.95
N ILE A 179 -17.72 25.41 38.50
CA ILE A 179 -16.79 26.56 38.62
C ILE A 179 -15.34 26.15 38.26
N THR A 180 -14.68 27.07 37.56
CA THR A 180 -13.29 27.20 37.07
C THR A 180 -12.18 27.08 38.15
N ILE A 181 -10.95 26.67 37.75
CA ILE A 181 -9.65 27.38 37.89
C ILE A 181 -8.46 26.47 37.53
N GLU A 182 -7.45 27.12 36.95
CA GLU A 182 -6.13 26.71 36.43
C GLU A 182 -5.26 25.83 37.35
N GLY A 183 -4.32 25.08 36.75
CA GLY A 183 -3.16 24.56 37.47
C GLY A 183 -2.45 23.39 36.78
N ALA A 184 -1.19 23.61 36.42
CA ALA A 184 -0.32 22.72 35.64
C ALA A 184 0.05 21.39 36.31
N SER A 185 0.20 20.31 35.53
CA SER A 185 1.41 19.45 35.51
C SER A 185 1.29 18.24 34.59
N ARG A 186 2.42 17.96 33.93
CA ARG A 186 2.97 16.69 33.42
C ARG A 186 2.14 15.39 33.62
N ASN A 187 1.98 14.67 32.52
CA ASN A 187 2.27 13.23 32.32
C ASN A 187 2.24 13.02 30.79
N GLU A 188 3.37 12.88 30.09
CA GLU A 188 4.13 11.63 29.90
C GLU A 188 3.28 10.38 29.63
N ASP A 189 3.52 9.84 28.44
CA ASP A 189 3.29 8.48 27.96
C ASP A 189 1.88 7.89 27.93
N THR A 190 1.33 7.84 26.70
CA THR A 190 0.61 6.65 26.26
C THR A 190 0.91 6.40 24.79
N GLY A 191 2.01 5.66 24.56
CA GLY A 191 2.48 5.24 23.26
C GLY A 191 1.39 4.52 22.46
N HIS A 192 0.83 5.21 21.48
CA HIS A 192 0.09 4.57 20.41
C HIS A 192 1.10 3.93 19.47
N GLY A 193 1.06 2.59 19.44
CA GLY A 193 1.96 1.72 18.70
C GLY A 193 1.99 2.04 17.20
N ARG A 194 2.87 2.97 16.80
CA ARG A 194 3.40 2.99 15.45
C ARG A 194 4.23 1.72 15.31
N THR A 195 3.75 0.75 14.55
CA THR A 195 4.54 -0.41 14.12
C THR A 195 5.72 0.11 13.32
N ARG A 196 6.80 0.41 14.05
CA ARG A 196 8.07 0.86 13.53
C ARG A 196 8.64 -0.33 12.78
N TRP A 197 8.50 -0.32 11.47
CA TRP A 197 9.13 -1.26 10.54
C TRP A 197 10.66 -1.08 10.63
N LYS A 198 11.25 -1.49 11.76
CA LYS A 198 12.70 -1.53 11.95
C LYS A 198 13.22 -2.60 11.00
N LYS A 199 13.94 -2.14 9.97
CA LYS A 199 14.91 -2.85 9.14
C LYS A 199 15.14 -4.30 9.60
N LYS A 200 14.37 -5.22 9.02
CA LYS A 200 14.56 -6.67 9.18
C LYS A 200 14.84 -7.29 7.83
N ILE A 201 15.99 -7.92 7.78
CA ILE A 201 16.50 -8.73 6.68
C ILE A 201 15.57 -9.94 6.53
N GLY A 202 15.00 -10.14 5.35
CA GLY A 202 14.14 -11.28 5.00
C GLY A 202 12.65 -11.07 5.30
N GLY A 203 11.87 -10.78 4.27
CA GLY A 203 10.41 -10.76 4.29
C GLY A 203 9.88 -10.76 2.86
N ARG A 204 8.66 -11.23 2.68
CA ARG A 204 7.96 -11.18 1.39
C ARG A 204 6.53 -10.73 1.61
N TRP A 205 5.96 -10.07 0.62
CA TRP A 205 4.52 -9.91 0.55
C TRP A 205 3.89 -11.29 0.50
N ASP A 206 2.91 -11.56 1.36
CA ASP A 206 2.16 -12.81 1.26
C ASP A 206 1.08 -12.63 0.18
N PRO A 207 1.24 -13.26 -1.00
CA PRO A 207 0.26 -13.13 -2.06
C PRO A 207 -1.09 -13.75 -1.68
N ARG A 208 -1.14 -14.57 -0.62
CA ARG A 208 -2.38 -15.20 -0.14
C ARG A 208 -3.13 -14.36 0.88
N HIS A 209 -2.47 -13.35 1.47
CA HIS A 209 -3.13 -12.50 2.47
C HIS A 209 -3.75 -11.28 1.80
N VAL A 210 -5.05 -11.36 1.61
CA VAL A 210 -5.83 -10.44 0.79
C VAL A 210 -7.04 -9.99 1.61
N THR A 211 -7.07 -8.75 2.08
CA THR A 211 -8.17 -8.27 2.94
C THR A 211 -9.11 -7.32 2.22
N CYS A 212 -10.41 -7.47 2.48
CA CYS A 212 -11.41 -6.49 2.05
C CYS A 212 -11.28 -5.20 2.88
N MET A 213 -11.74 -4.08 2.32
CA MET A 213 -11.74 -2.80 3.04
C MET A 213 -12.87 -2.67 4.09
N HIS A 214 -13.65 -3.73 4.34
CA HIS A 214 -14.83 -3.71 5.24
C HIS A 214 -14.55 -4.36 6.60
N GLY A 215 -13.30 -4.34 7.06
CA GLY A 215 -12.91 -4.82 8.38
C GLY A 215 -13.18 -3.81 9.49
#